data_AF-A0A2I0PMG7-F1
#
_entry.id   AF-A0A2I0PMG7-F1
#
_cell.length_a   1.000
_cell.length_b   1.000
_cell.length_c   1.000
_cell.angle_alpha   90.00
_cell.angle_beta   90.00
_cell.angle_gamma   90.00
#
_symmetry.space_group_name_H-M   'P 1'
#
loop_
_entity.id
_entity.type
_entity.pdbx_description
1 polymer ?
#
loop_
_entity_poly.entity_id
_entity_poly.type
_entity_poly.pdbx_seq_one_letter_code
_entity_poly.pdbx_strand_id
1 'polypeptide(L)'
;MNPKHYKEQIEKLGIDGFEIKPESLMDATTILIRLKEYQRILRQIKYNLRIDARNIRREYITKTDELNKSLKENKKSDKKSKEAKKKLLKEKEELVAPYDSLDNLIDGYMVQIEDSKIFLREFIKNQVK
;
A
#
# COMPACT_ATOMS: atom_id res chain seq x y z
N MET A 1 5.06 0.78 -11.80
CA MET A 1 6.08 0.02 -11.03
C MET A 1 5.48 -1.32 -10.58
N ASN A 2 6.26 -2.40 -10.54
CA ASN A 2 5.76 -3.74 -10.17
C ASN A 2 5.52 -3.85 -8.64
N PRO A 3 4.45 -4.50 -8.15
CA PRO A 3 4.21 -4.70 -6.71
C PRO A 3 5.41 -5.29 -5.95
N LYS A 4 6.14 -6.21 -6.59
CA LYS A 4 7.33 -6.83 -6.01
C LYS A 4 8.38 -5.79 -5.61
N HIS A 5 8.53 -4.73 -6.40
CA HIS A 5 9.51 -3.69 -6.11
C HIS A 5 9.11 -2.83 -4.90
N TYR A 6 7.82 -2.56 -4.72
CA TYR A 6 7.33 -1.92 -3.49
C TYR A 6 7.54 -2.80 -2.27
N LYS A 7 7.31 -4.11 -2.39
CA LYS A 7 7.62 -5.08 -1.33
C LYS A 7 9.09 -5.03 -0.92
N GLU A 8 9.99 -5.07 -1.90
CA GLU A 8 11.44 -4.96 -1.66
C GLU A 8 11.83 -3.63 -0.99
N GLN A 9 11.20 -2.52 -1.36
CA GLN A 9 11.43 -1.23 -0.69
C GLN A 9 11.00 -1.27 0.78
N ILE A 10 9.84 -1.84 1.07
CA ILE A 10 9.31 -1.98 2.44
C ILE A 10 10.23 -2.88 3.27
N GLU A 11 10.62 -4.05 2.75
CA GLU A 11 11.52 -4.99 3.43
C GLU A 11 12.88 -4.34 3.75
N LYS A 12 13.42 -3.54 2.81
CA LYS A 12 14.69 -2.80 3.01
C LYS A 12 14.64 -1.75 4.11
N LEU A 13 13.45 -1.30 4.53
CA LEU A 13 13.35 -0.39 5.69
C LEU A 13 13.73 -1.09 7.00
N GLY A 14 13.66 -2.43 7.06
CA GLY A 14 13.97 -3.20 8.26
C GLY A 14 13.01 -2.89 9.42
N ILE A 15 11.76 -2.53 9.11
CA ILE A 15 10.72 -2.27 10.11
C ILE A 15 10.31 -3.58 10.81
N ASP A 16 10.27 -4.67 10.05
CA ASP A 16 10.07 -6.01 10.60
C ASP A 16 11.23 -6.39 11.53
N GLY A 17 10.90 -6.65 12.79
CA GLY A 17 11.89 -6.98 13.82
C GLY A 17 12.55 -5.76 14.47
N PHE A 18 12.11 -4.53 14.16
CA PHE A 18 12.60 -3.34 14.86
C PHE A 18 12.07 -3.32 16.31
N GLU A 19 12.97 -3.49 17.28
CA GLU A 19 12.61 -3.49 18.70
C GLU A 19 12.46 -2.07 19.26
N ILE A 20 11.35 -1.83 19.99
CA ILE A 20 11.09 -0.57 20.69
C ILE A 20 11.25 -0.83 22.19
N LYS A 21 12.48 -0.73 22.67
CA LYS A 21 12.84 -0.87 24.08
C LYS A 21 13.88 0.22 24.44
N PRO A 22 13.45 1.44 24.76
CA PRO A 22 14.38 2.49 25.17
C PRO A 22 14.93 2.18 26.56
N GLU A 23 16.25 2.25 26.73
CA GLU A 23 16.92 2.13 28.03
C GLU A 23 17.27 3.50 28.63
N SER A 24 17.32 4.54 27.78
CA SER A 24 17.60 5.92 28.19
C SER A 24 16.74 6.94 27.43
N LEU A 25 16.74 8.18 27.93
CA LEU A 25 16.13 9.33 27.25
C LEU A 25 16.70 9.54 25.83
N MET A 26 18.02 9.35 25.67
CA MET A 26 18.70 9.51 24.39
C MET A 26 18.28 8.40 23.41
N ASP A 27 18.14 7.16 23.90
CA ASP A 27 17.68 6.04 23.08
C ASP A 27 16.24 6.24 22.64
N ALA A 28 15.35 6.62 23.56
CA ALA A 28 13.95 6.90 23.25
C ALA A 28 13.81 7.99 22.17
N THR A 29 14.61 9.05 22.27
CA THR A 29 14.64 10.13 21.29
C THR A 29 15.13 9.65 19.93
N THR A 30 16.19 8.84 19.91
CA THR A 30 16.76 8.27 18.68
C THR A 30 15.77 7.34 17.98
N ILE A 31 15.13 6.44 18.73
CA ILE A 31 14.08 5.55 18.21
C ILE A 31 12.92 6.38 17.65
N LEU A 32 12.48 7.44 18.35
CA LEU A 32 11.41 8.30 17.90
C LEU A 32 11.73 9.00 16.57
N ILE A 33 12.98 9.42 16.36
CA ILE A 33 13.43 10.02 15.09
C ILE A 33 13.36 8.97 13.96
N ARG A 34 13.88 7.76 14.19
CA ARG A 34 13.81 6.66 13.21
C ARG A 34 12.38 6.31 12.82
N LEU A 35 11.48 6.20 13.79
CA LEU A 35 10.06 5.94 13.54
C LEU A 35 9.40 7.03 12.69
N LYS A 36 9.74 8.30 12.90
CA LYS A 36 9.26 9.41 12.04
C LYS A 36 9.79 9.29 10.61
N GLU A 37 11.05 8.86 10.44
CA GLU A 37 11.63 8.63 9.13
C GLU A 37 10.96 7.47 8.40
N TYR A 38 10.75 6.33 9.07
CA TYR A 38 9.98 5.20 8.52
C TYR A 38 8.58 5.63 8.10
N GLN A 39 7.88 6.38 8.95
CA GLN A 39 6.56 6.91 8.63
C GLN A 39 6.57 7.79 7.36
N ARG A 40 7.59 8.63 7.19
CA ARG A 40 7.77 9.47 6.00
C ARG A 40 7.97 8.62 4.74
N ILE A 41 8.86 7.63 4.80
CA ILE A 41 9.17 6.78 3.64
C ILE A 41 7.97 5.91 3.28
N LEU A 42 7.31 5.29 4.26
CA LEU A 42 6.10 4.50 4.05
C LEU A 42 4.97 5.31 3.40
N ARG A 43 4.77 6.58 3.80
CA ARG A 43 3.80 7.47 3.14
C ARG A 43 4.12 7.68 1.66
N GLN A 44 5.40 7.87 1.32
CA GLN A 44 5.83 8.05 -0.07
C GLN A 44 5.62 6.77 -0.89
N ILE A 45 5.98 5.61 -0.34
CA ILE A 45 5.76 4.30 -0.95
C ILE A 45 4.27 4.11 -1.21
N LYS A 46 3.43 4.35 -0.19
CA LYS A 46 1.97 4.23 -0.27
C LYS A 46 1.37 5.10 -1.35
N TYR A 47 1.81 6.36 -1.44
CA TYR A 47 1.35 7.30 -2.46
C TYR A 47 1.65 6.78 -3.87
N ASN A 48 2.89 6.37 -4.13
CA ASN A 48 3.32 5.85 -5.42
C ASN A 48 2.55 4.56 -5.78
N LEU A 49 2.43 3.64 -4.83
CA LEU A 49 1.69 2.39 -4.96
C LEU A 49 0.21 2.64 -5.35
N ARG A 50 -0.46 3.59 -4.69
CA ARG A 50 -1.85 3.96 -4.99
C ARG A 50 -2.01 4.57 -6.37
N ILE A 51 -1.05 5.36 -6.84
CA ILE A 51 -1.05 5.91 -8.19
C ILE A 51 -0.98 4.79 -9.22
N ASP A 52 -0.05 3.85 -9.05
CA ASP A 52 0.11 2.73 -9.97
C ASP A 52 -1.14 1.86 -10.04
N ALA A 53 -1.70 1.49 -8.87
CA ALA A 53 -2.95 0.74 -8.81
C ALA A 53 -4.12 1.51 -9.47
N ARG A 54 -4.17 2.84 -9.31
CA ARG A 54 -5.19 3.68 -9.97
C ARG A 54 -5.01 3.71 -11.49
N ASN A 55 -3.78 3.75 -11.97
CA ASN A 55 -3.49 3.73 -13.42
C ASN A 55 -3.95 2.41 -14.05
N ILE A 56 -3.69 1.28 -13.39
CA ILE A 56 -4.21 -0.04 -13.83
C ILE A 56 -5.74 0.01 -13.87
N ARG A 57 -6.40 0.47 -12.80
CA ARG A 57 -7.87 0.57 -12.77
C ARG A 57 -8.42 1.43 -13.93
N ARG A 58 -7.76 2.54 -14.27
CA ARG A 58 -8.14 3.41 -15.39
C ARG A 58 -7.97 2.71 -16.74
N GLU A 59 -6.85 2.01 -16.96
CA GLU A 59 -6.63 1.25 -18.19
C GLU A 59 -7.75 0.24 -18.43
N TYR A 60 -8.21 -0.44 -17.38
CA TYR A 60 -9.31 -1.40 -17.48
C TYR A 60 -10.68 -0.77 -17.70
N ILE A 61 -10.89 0.48 -17.27
CA ILE A 61 -12.10 1.24 -17.64
C ILE A 61 -12.09 1.46 -19.15
N THR A 62 -10.97 1.94 -19.71
CA THR A 62 -10.83 2.14 -21.17
C THR A 62 -11.02 0.83 -21.94
N LYS A 63 -10.37 -0.27 -21.53
CA LYS A 63 -10.57 -1.60 -22.16
C LYS A 63 -12.02 -2.07 -22.10
N THR A 64 -12.73 -1.78 -21.01
CA THR A 64 -14.14 -2.13 -20.87
C THR A 64 -15.02 -1.31 -21.81
N ASP A 65 -14.72 -0.02 -22.00
CA ASP A 65 -15.43 0.87 -22.91
C ASP A 65 -15.20 0.47 -24.37
N GLU A 66 -13.96 0.14 -24.75
CA GLU A 66 -13.62 -0.39 -26.07
C GLU A 66 -14.33 -1.72 -26.34
N LEU A 67 -14.34 -2.63 -25.37
CA LEU A 67 -15.08 -3.89 -25.46
C LEU A 67 -16.58 -3.61 -25.65
N ASN A 68 -17.17 -2.69 -24.88
CA ASN A 68 -18.57 -2.31 -25.02
C ASN A 68 -18.89 -1.77 -26.42
N LYS A 69 -18.01 -0.93 -26.97
CA LYS A 69 -18.17 -0.38 -28.32
C LYS A 69 -18.12 -1.48 -29.38
N SER A 70 -17.10 -2.35 -29.31
CA SER A 70 -16.95 -3.50 -30.22
C SER A 70 -18.13 -4.48 -30.15
N LEU A 71 -18.69 -4.71 -28.97
CA LEU A 71 -19.85 -5.59 -28.78
C LEU A 71 -21.11 -5.02 -29.43
N LYS A 72 -21.31 -3.70 -29.35
CA LYS A 72 -22.43 -3.00 -30.01
C LYS A 72 -22.31 -3.07 -31.53
N GLU A 73 -21.12 -2.86 -32.08
CA GLU A 73 -20.87 -2.88 -33.53
C GLU A 73 -21.04 -4.29 -34.13
N ASN A 74 -20.64 -5.34 -33.40
CA ASN A 74 -20.63 -6.71 -33.91
C ASN A 74 -21.90 -7.54 -33.61
N LYS A 75 -22.94 -6.95 -33.01
CA LYS A 75 -24.19 -7.63 -32.61
C LYS A 75 -23.96 -8.99 -31.91
N LYS A 76 -22.92 -9.08 -31.07
CA LYS A 76 -22.56 -10.34 -30.39
C LYS A 76 -23.65 -10.72 -29.37
N SER A 77 -23.86 -12.02 -29.18
CA SER A 77 -24.83 -12.52 -28.20
C SER A 77 -24.49 -12.09 -26.77
N ASP A 78 -25.53 -11.85 -25.96
CA ASP A 78 -25.40 -11.38 -24.57
C ASP A 78 -24.53 -12.29 -23.70
N LYS A 79 -24.54 -13.60 -23.97
CA LYS A 79 -23.71 -14.56 -23.23
C LYS A 79 -22.21 -14.34 -23.47
N LYS A 80 -21.78 -14.19 -24.73
CA LYS A 80 -20.37 -13.93 -25.08
C LYS A 80 -19.91 -12.56 -24.57
N SER A 81 -20.81 -11.56 -24.59
CA SER A 81 -20.58 -10.23 -24.01
C SER A 81 -20.31 -10.31 -22.50
N LYS A 82 -21.15 -11.04 -21.76
CA LYS A 82 -21.01 -11.22 -20.30
C LYS A 82 -19.71 -11.94 -19.94
N GLU A 83 -19.36 -13.01 -20.66
CA GLU A 83 -18.12 -13.76 -20.43
C GLU A 83 -16.86 -12.90 -20.65
N ALA A 84 -16.83 -12.11 -21.73
CA ALA A 84 -15.70 -11.21 -22.02
C ALA A 84 -15.52 -10.14 -20.94
N LYS A 85 -16.62 -9.53 -20.46
CA LYS A 85 -16.58 -8.56 -19.36
C LYS A 85 -16.10 -9.19 -18.05
N LYS A 86 -16.58 -10.39 -17.73
CA LYS A 86 -16.16 -11.12 -16.53
C LYS A 86 -14.67 -11.42 -16.56
N LYS A 87 -14.13 -11.79 -17.74
CA LYS A 87 -12.70 -12.04 -17.92
C LYS A 87 -11.86 -10.79 -17.66
N LEU A 88 -12.23 -9.64 -18.24
CA LEU A 88 -11.55 -8.36 -17.98
C LEU A 88 -11.61 -7.96 -16.52
N LEU A 89 -12.75 -8.16 -15.85
CA LEU A 89 -12.88 -7.85 -14.43
C LEU A 89 -11.94 -8.70 -13.58
N LYS A 90 -11.87 -10.01 -13.85
CA LYS A 90 -10.98 -10.95 -13.15
C LYS A 90 -9.51 -10.58 -13.36
N GLU A 91 -9.12 -10.26 -14.58
CA GLU A 91 -7.74 -9.86 -14.91
C GLU A 91 -7.36 -8.55 -14.19
N LYS A 92 -8.27 -7.57 -14.15
CA LYS A 92 -8.08 -6.33 -13.37
C LYS A 92 -7.88 -6.64 -11.88
N GLU A 93 -8.72 -7.49 -11.30
CA GLU A 93 -8.64 -7.86 -9.88
C GLU A 93 -7.32 -8.56 -9.57
N GLU A 94 -6.90 -9.51 -10.40
CA GLU A 94 -5.63 -10.23 -10.24
C GLU A 94 -4.41 -9.28 -10.32
N LEU A 95 -4.46 -8.26 -11.18
CA LEU A 95 -3.38 -7.28 -11.29
C LEU A 95 -3.36 -6.26 -10.15
N VAL A 96 -4.52 -5.90 -9.61
CA VAL A 96 -4.64 -4.85 -8.58
C VAL A 96 -4.45 -5.43 -7.16
N ALA A 97 -4.87 -6.67 -6.93
CA ALA A 97 -4.85 -7.30 -5.60
C ALA A 97 -3.48 -7.27 -4.88
N PRO A 98 -2.33 -7.46 -5.56
CA PRO A 98 -1.03 -7.34 -4.90
C PRO A 98 -0.73 -5.92 -4.40
N TYR A 99 -1.18 -4.89 -5.12
CA TYR A 99 -1.03 -3.50 -4.67
C TYR A 99 -1.90 -3.24 -3.44
N ASP A 100 -3.17 -3.66 -3.47
CA ASP A 100 -4.08 -3.48 -2.34
C ASP A 100 -3.60 -4.21 -1.08
N SER A 101 -3.00 -5.40 -1.25
CA SER A 101 -2.38 -6.15 -0.15
C SER A 101 -1.21 -5.39 0.49
N LEU A 102 -0.37 -4.75 -0.32
CA LEU A 102 0.74 -3.92 0.17
C LEU A 102 0.25 -2.60 0.78
N ASP A 103 -0.84 -2.00 0.27
CA ASP A 103 -1.46 -0.81 0.87
C ASP A 103 -1.90 -1.10 2.31
N ASN A 104 -2.56 -2.24 2.51
CA ASN A 104 -2.99 -2.71 3.82
C ASN A 104 -1.82 -3.03 4.75
N LEU A 105 -0.75 -3.65 4.23
CA LEU A 105 0.47 -3.90 5.01
C LEU A 105 1.08 -2.59 5.51
N ILE A 106 1.21 -1.59 4.63
CA ILE A 106 1.71 -0.26 5.02
C ILE A 106 0.81 0.35 6.09
N ASP A 107 -0.52 0.22 5.98
CA ASP A 107 -1.43 0.71 7.02
C ASP A 107 -1.20 0.05 8.38
N GLY A 108 -0.94 -1.26 8.40
CA GLY A 108 -0.55 -1.97 9.62
C GLY A 108 0.69 -1.37 10.27
N TYR A 109 1.76 -1.14 9.49
CA TYR A 109 2.97 -0.50 10.02
C TYR A 109 2.73 0.93 10.49
N MET A 110 1.90 1.69 9.78
CA MET A 110 1.60 3.08 10.14
C MET A 110 0.91 3.19 11.50
N VAL A 111 -0.01 2.26 11.80
CA VAL A 111 -0.66 2.17 13.12
C VAL A 111 0.36 1.81 14.19
N GLN A 112 1.13 0.75 13.99
CA GLN A 112 2.16 0.31 14.95
C GLN A 112 3.18 1.42 15.25
N ILE A 113 3.63 2.15 14.22
CA ILE A 113 4.55 3.27 14.38
C ILE A 113 3.92 4.38 15.23
N GLU A 114 2.64 4.71 15.05
CA GLU A 114 2.00 5.76 15.84
C GLU A 114 1.85 5.35 17.31
N ASP A 115 1.41 4.13 17.59
CA ASP A 115 1.32 3.58 18.94
C ASP A 115 2.69 3.61 19.64
N SER A 116 3.73 3.21 18.91
CA SER A 116 5.12 3.22 19.39
C SER A 116 5.62 4.63 19.70
N LYS A 117 5.27 5.60 18.87
CA LYS A 117 5.61 7.02 19.12
C LYS A 117 4.90 7.56 20.35
N ILE A 118 3.67 7.14 20.62
CA ILE A 118 2.94 7.52 21.84
C ILE A 118 3.68 6.99 23.06
N PHE A 119 3.98 5.69 23.09
CA PHE A 119 4.76 5.05 24.16
C PHE A 119 6.10 5.77 24.43
N LEU A 120 6.88 6.06 23.39
CA LEU A 120 8.18 6.73 23.55
C LEU A 120 8.05 8.15 24.10
N ARG A 121 7.01 8.91 23.70
CA ARG A 121 6.76 10.25 24.23
C ARG A 121 6.42 10.21 25.72
N GLU A 122 5.65 9.21 26.15
CA GLU A 122 5.33 9.02 27.56
C GLU A 122 6.56 8.63 28.38
N PHE A 123 7.38 7.71 27.86
CA PHE A 123 8.67 7.35 28.47
C PHE A 123 9.58 8.57 28.67
N ILE A 124 9.76 9.38 27.62
CA ILE A 124 10.54 10.62 27.64
C ILE A 124 10.00 11.57 28.71
N LYS A 125 8.68 11.78 28.74
CA LYS A 125 8.03 12.69 29.71
C LYS A 125 8.24 12.24 31.15
N ASN A 126 8.25 10.94 31.42
CA ASN A 126 8.43 10.39 32.77
C ASN A 126 9.87 10.51 33.26
N GLN A 127 10.86 10.56 32.37
CA GLN A 127 12.29 10.69 32.71
C GLN A 127 12.73 12.15 32.94
N VAL A 128 11.97 13.13 32.45
CA VAL A 128 12.27 14.57 32.57
C VAL A 128 11.58 15.21 33.78
N LYS A 129 10.72 14.46 34.50
CA LYS A 129 10.14 14.87 35.78
C LYS A 129 11.10 14.57 36.93
#